data_AF-U1Q9G7-F1
#
_entry.id   AF-U1Q9G7-F1
#
_cell.length_a   1.000
_cell.length_b   1.000
_cell.length_c   1.000
_cell.angle_alpha   90.00
_cell.angle_beta   90.00
_cell.angle_gamma   90.00
#
_symmetry.space_group_name_H-M   'P 1'
#
loop_
_entity.id
_entity.type
_entity.pdbx_description
1 polymer ?
#
loop_
_entity_poly.entity_id
_entity_poly.type
_entity_poly.pdbx_seq_one_letter_code
_entity_poly.pdbx_strand_id
1 'polypeptide(L)'
;MGAAPLPLVAPDSRPRSFGEFYAEDRLLAYLSAARANGSIDEDGARVLHRLADRLREGAFDAPQPALVHTDAALLHGDLWSGNLYWATRESAARGAVGAAEREAEGRRTGEGGCVAVLIDPASQGGHAESDLAQLTVFGAPFTDRIYAAYDEASPLADGWRERVGLHRLHILIVHAALFGGAYGRQTVREASAYA
;
A
#
# COMPACT_ATOMS: atom_id res chain seq x y z
N MET A 1 16.43 2.42 12.04
CA MET A 1 15.39 1.86 11.15
C MET A 1 15.90 0.53 10.62
N GLY A 2 15.09 -0.52 10.62
CA GLY A 2 15.47 -1.80 10.01
C GLY A 2 15.38 -1.72 8.49
N ALA A 3 16.04 -2.65 7.79
CA ALA A 3 15.96 -2.78 6.34
C ALA A 3 15.11 -4.00 6.01
N ALA A 4 14.05 -3.80 5.22
CA ALA A 4 13.24 -4.89 4.67
C ALA A 4 13.44 -4.91 3.14
N PRO A 5 13.57 -6.08 2.52
CA PRO A 5 13.69 -6.17 1.07
C PRO A 5 12.38 -5.68 0.42
N LEU A 6 12.45 -4.97 -0.70
CA LEU A 6 11.31 -4.77 -1.58
C LEU A 6 11.62 -5.52 -2.88
N PRO A 7 11.17 -6.78 -3.04
CA PRO A 7 11.46 -7.54 -4.25
C PRO A 7 10.97 -6.80 -5.49
N LEU A 8 11.92 -6.57 -6.41
CA LEU A 8 11.69 -5.96 -7.71
C LEU A 8 11.55 -7.07 -8.76
N VAL A 9 10.51 -6.97 -9.58
CA VAL A 9 10.28 -7.90 -10.68
C VAL A 9 11.10 -7.45 -11.88
N ALA A 10 11.94 -8.33 -12.41
CA ALA A 10 12.77 -8.01 -13.55
C ALA A 10 11.91 -7.82 -14.82
N PRO A 11 12.26 -6.91 -15.76
CA PRO A 11 11.44 -6.62 -16.94
C PRO A 11 11.17 -7.82 -17.87
N ASP A 12 12.05 -8.82 -17.84
CA ASP A 12 11.97 -10.05 -18.63
C ASP A 12 11.30 -11.22 -17.89
N SER A 13 10.81 -10.97 -16.67
CA SER A 13 10.05 -11.96 -15.91
C SER A 13 8.76 -12.32 -16.64
N ARG A 14 8.32 -13.58 -16.49
CA ARG A 14 7.01 -13.98 -17.01
C ARG A 14 5.89 -13.10 -16.41
N PRO A 15 4.82 -12.82 -17.17
CA PRO A 15 3.62 -12.20 -16.62
C PRO A 15 3.06 -13.06 -15.48
N ARG A 16 2.52 -12.38 -14.46
CA ARG A 16 1.90 -12.98 -13.28
C ARG A 16 0.59 -12.26 -13.01
N SER A 17 -0.39 -12.97 -12.46
CA SER A 17 -1.57 -12.29 -11.92
C SER A 17 -1.19 -11.44 -10.71
N PHE A 18 -2.08 -10.53 -10.30
CA PHE A 18 -1.84 -9.74 -9.11
C PHE A 18 -1.72 -10.63 -7.87
N GLY A 19 -2.60 -11.62 -7.69
CA GLY A 19 -2.57 -12.55 -6.58
C GLY A 19 -1.27 -13.32 -6.49
N GLU A 20 -0.74 -13.81 -7.61
CA GLU A 20 0.55 -14.50 -7.64
C GLU A 20 1.71 -13.58 -7.23
N PHE A 21 1.76 -12.36 -7.77
CA PHE A 21 2.74 -11.35 -7.37
C PHE A 21 2.62 -10.95 -5.90
N TYR A 22 1.40 -10.73 -5.41
CA TYR A 22 1.15 -10.31 -4.03
C TYR A 22 1.55 -11.40 -3.04
N ALA A 23 1.24 -12.66 -3.34
CA ALA A 23 1.63 -13.80 -2.53
C ALA A 23 3.16 -13.91 -2.37
N GLU A 24 3.90 -13.93 -3.49
CA GLU A 24 5.35 -14.14 -3.45
C GLU A 24 6.11 -12.92 -2.96
N ASP A 25 5.86 -11.77 -3.58
CA ASP A 25 6.73 -10.61 -3.45
C ASP A 25 6.28 -9.66 -2.34
N ARG A 26 5.02 -9.72 -1.91
CA ARG A 26 4.46 -8.80 -0.91
C ARG A 26 4.09 -9.48 0.41
N LEU A 27 3.89 -10.80 0.42
CA LEU A 27 3.65 -11.57 1.64
C LEU A 27 4.86 -12.45 1.97
N LEU A 28 5.10 -13.51 1.20
CA LEU A 28 6.06 -14.55 1.60
C LEU A 28 7.51 -14.05 1.67
N ALA A 29 7.87 -13.01 0.91
CA ALA A 29 9.16 -12.32 1.00
C ALA A 29 9.54 -11.87 2.43
N TYR A 30 8.56 -11.54 3.27
CA TYR A 30 8.77 -11.05 4.63
C TYR A 30 8.60 -12.12 5.72
N LEU A 31 7.99 -13.26 5.38
CA LEU A 31 7.65 -14.30 6.35
C LEU A 31 8.89 -14.85 7.05
N SER A 32 9.99 -15.09 6.34
CA SER A 32 11.23 -15.60 6.95
C SER A 32 11.77 -14.69 8.05
N ALA A 33 11.80 -13.37 7.80
CA ALA A 33 12.24 -12.40 8.80
C ALA A 33 11.28 -12.31 9.99
N ALA A 34 9.97 -12.35 9.74
CA ALA A 34 8.94 -12.36 10.79
C ALA A 34 8.97 -13.65 11.64
N ARG A 35 9.35 -14.79 11.05
CA ARG A 35 9.61 -16.05 11.78
C ARG A 35 10.87 -15.95 12.62
N ALA A 36 11.96 -15.46 12.02
CA ALA A 36 13.26 -15.35 12.66
C ALA A 36 13.24 -14.44 13.90
N ASN A 37 12.45 -13.36 13.87
CA ASN A 37 12.27 -12.46 15.01
C ASN A 37 11.19 -12.90 16.01
N GLY A 38 10.52 -14.04 15.75
CA GLY A 38 9.50 -14.63 16.64
C GLY A 38 8.13 -13.93 16.63
N SER A 39 7.88 -12.99 15.73
CA SER A 39 6.59 -12.30 15.65
C SER A 39 5.48 -13.13 15.02
N ILE A 40 5.85 -14.04 14.12
CA ILE A 40 4.95 -15.04 13.53
C ILE A 40 5.48 -16.42 13.93
N ASP A 41 4.62 -17.27 14.48
CA ASP A 41 4.95 -18.65 14.81
C ASP A 41 4.69 -19.59 13.61
N GLU A 42 4.90 -20.90 13.79
CA GLU A 42 4.72 -21.87 12.71
C GLU A 42 3.24 -21.98 12.29
N ASP A 43 2.32 -21.80 13.22
CA ASP A 43 0.88 -21.86 12.97
C ASP A 43 0.44 -20.66 12.12
N GLY A 44 0.92 -19.46 12.46
CA GLY A 44 0.75 -18.26 11.67
C GLY A 44 1.39 -18.36 10.28
N ALA A 45 2.56 -19.00 10.16
CA ALA A 45 3.19 -19.28 8.87
C ALA A 45 2.29 -20.12 7.97
N ARG A 46 1.67 -21.18 8.54
CA ARG A 46 0.73 -22.04 7.79
C ARG A 46 -0.51 -21.28 7.32
N VAL A 47 -1.00 -20.29 8.08
CA VAL A 47 -2.09 -19.40 7.65
C VAL A 47 -1.66 -18.60 6.41
N LEU A 48 -0.47 -17.98 6.44
CA LEU A 48 0.01 -17.19 5.31
C LEU A 48 0.31 -18.04 4.07
N HIS A 49 0.81 -19.27 4.23
CA HIS A 49 0.99 -20.18 3.11
C HIS A 49 -0.34 -20.59 2.46
N ARG A 50 -1.38 -20.91 3.25
CA ARG A 50 -2.71 -21.20 2.68
C ARG A 50 -3.31 -20.01 1.95
N LEU A 51 -3.18 -18.80 2.52
CA LEU A 51 -3.59 -17.58 1.83
C LEU A 51 -2.80 -17.41 0.52
N ALA A 52 -1.49 -17.59 0.54
CA ALA A 52 -0.65 -17.51 -0.65
C ALA A 52 -1.09 -18.50 -1.73
N ASP A 53 -1.42 -19.75 -1.37
CA ASP A 53 -1.94 -20.75 -2.31
C ASP A 53 -3.24 -20.26 -2.97
N ARG A 54 -4.20 -19.77 -2.19
CA ARG A 54 -5.46 -19.20 -2.72
C ARG A 54 -5.22 -18.01 -3.66
N LEU A 55 -4.31 -17.11 -3.30
CA LEU A 55 -3.96 -15.96 -4.13
C LEU A 55 -3.33 -16.37 -5.46
N ARG A 56 -2.47 -17.39 -5.47
CA ARG A 56 -1.90 -17.94 -6.73
C ARG A 56 -2.96 -18.57 -7.63
N GLU A 57 -4.02 -19.12 -7.05
CA GLU A 57 -5.19 -19.62 -7.78
C GLU A 57 -6.11 -18.51 -8.31
N GLY A 58 -5.77 -17.23 -8.05
CA GLY A 58 -6.53 -16.06 -8.48
C GLY A 58 -7.67 -15.67 -7.54
N ALA A 59 -7.73 -16.25 -6.32
CA ALA A 59 -8.68 -15.80 -5.33
C ALA A 59 -8.42 -14.33 -5.00
N PHE A 60 -9.48 -13.52 -5.02
CA PHE A 60 -9.44 -12.07 -4.75
C PHE A 60 -8.74 -11.21 -5.82
N ASP A 61 -8.34 -11.79 -6.95
CA ASP A 61 -7.97 -10.99 -8.12
C ASP A 61 -9.17 -10.15 -8.56
N ALA A 62 -8.91 -8.88 -8.84
CA ALA A 62 -9.90 -7.90 -9.24
C ALA A 62 -9.35 -7.04 -10.39
N PRO A 63 -10.23 -6.51 -11.25
CA PRO A 63 -9.80 -5.56 -12.27
C PRO A 63 -9.33 -4.26 -11.60
N GLN A 64 -8.35 -3.60 -12.23
CA GLN A 64 -7.89 -2.30 -11.79
C GLN A 64 -9.02 -1.25 -11.90
N PRO A 65 -8.99 -0.19 -11.09
CA PRO A 65 -9.91 0.94 -11.24
C PRO A 65 -9.81 1.62 -12.61
N ALA A 66 -10.90 2.29 -13.02
CA ALA A 66 -11.09 2.76 -14.40
C ALA A 66 -9.98 3.69 -14.96
N LEU A 67 -9.29 4.46 -14.12
CA LEU A 67 -8.18 5.34 -14.56
C LEU A 67 -6.84 4.62 -14.74
N VAL A 68 -6.75 3.33 -14.38
CA VAL A 68 -5.54 2.52 -14.58
C VAL A 68 -5.69 1.80 -15.92
N HIS A 69 -4.88 2.18 -16.90
CA HIS A 69 -4.95 1.65 -18.27
C HIS A 69 -3.89 0.57 -18.56
N THR A 70 -3.25 0.07 -17.51
CA THR A 70 -2.19 -0.94 -17.52
C THR A 70 -2.55 -2.05 -16.54
N ASP A 71 -1.82 -3.18 -16.60
CA ASP A 71 -2.07 -4.29 -15.67
C ASP A 71 -1.70 -3.95 -14.20
N ALA A 72 -0.88 -2.91 -14.01
CA ALA A 72 -0.44 -2.42 -12.71
C ALA A 72 -0.61 -0.89 -12.61
N ALA A 73 -1.09 -0.42 -11.46
CA ALA A 73 -1.09 0.99 -11.08
C ALA A 73 0.30 1.39 -10.54
N LEU A 74 0.73 2.64 -10.76
CA LEU A 74 1.86 3.23 -10.05
C LEU A 74 1.42 3.58 -8.63
N LEU A 75 1.90 2.82 -7.66
CA LEU A 75 1.60 3.01 -6.24
C LEU A 75 2.59 3.98 -5.60
N HIS A 76 2.12 4.70 -4.58
CA HIS A 76 2.96 5.31 -3.55
C HIS A 76 3.68 4.23 -2.75
N GLY A 77 2.98 3.15 -2.39
CA GLY A 77 3.57 1.93 -1.81
C GLY A 77 3.77 1.96 -0.29
N ASP A 78 3.74 3.15 0.33
CA ASP A 78 3.71 3.36 1.79
C ASP A 78 2.73 4.49 2.20
N LEU A 79 1.49 4.44 1.69
CA LEU A 79 0.49 5.49 1.86
C LEU A 79 -0.31 5.35 3.16
N TRP A 80 0.35 5.46 4.29
CA TRP A 80 -0.32 5.56 5.60
C TRP A 80 -0.46 7.02 6.05
N SER A 81 -1.18 7.25 7.15
CA SER A 81 -1.50 8.60 7.63
C SER A 81 -0.30 9.47 7.97
N GLY A 82 0.84 8.88 8.34
CA GLY A 82 2.10 9.59 8.56
C GLY A 82 2.74 10.16 7.29
N ASN A 83 2.44 9.58 6.13
CA ASN A 83 2.98 9.99 4.82
C ASN A 83 2.01 10.87 4.02
N LEU A 84 0.93 11.35 4.66
CA LEU A 84 -0.09 12.20 4.06
C LEU A 84 -0.19 13.52 4.84
N TYR A 85 0.25 14.61 4.20
CA TYR A 85 0.25 15.95 4.79
C TYR A 85 -0.78 16.84 4.12
N TRP A 86 -1.66 17.43 4.93
CA TRP A 86 -2.59 18.46 4.46
C TRP A 86 -1.89 19.81 4.43
N ALA A 87 -1.88 20.46 3.27
CA ALA A 87 -1.24 21.75 3.06
C ALA A 87 -2.15 22.69 2.27
N THR A 88 -1.92 24.00 2.38
CA THR A 88 -2.51 24.92 1.40
C THR A 88 -1.90 24.64 0.02
N ARG A 89 -2.69 24.81 -1.03
CA ARG A 89 -2.21 24.66 -2.41
C ARG A 89 -0.98 25.53 -2.70
N GLU A 90 -0.95 26.74 -2.14
CA GLU A 90 0.21 27.65 -2.19
C GLU A 90 1.45 27.04 -1.51
N SER A 91 1.30 26.50 -0.30
CA SER A 91 2.41 25.88 0.44
C SER A 91 2.92 24.63 -0.28
N ALA A 92 2.03 23.80 -0.81
CA ALA A 92 2.39 22.60 -1.58
C ALA A 92 3.15 22.96 -2.86
N ALA A 93 2.67 23.97 -3.62
CA ALA A 93 3.32 24.43 -4.84
C ALA A 93 4.73 24.96 -4.56
N ARG A 94 4.91 25.71 -3.47
CA ARG A 94 6.25 26.13 -3.02
C ARG A 94 7.09 24.94 -2.61
N GLY A 95 6.51 23.98 -1.88
CA GLY A 95 7.15 22.77 -1.37
C GLY A 95 7.77 21.89 -2.46
N ALA A 96 7.15 21.83 -3.64
CA ALA A 96 7.53 20.95 -4.74
C ALA A 96 8.72 21.44 -5.58
N VAL A 97 9.09 22.73 -5.51
CA VAL A 97 10.27 23.25 -6.19
C VAL A 97 11.52 23.08 -5.32
N GLY A 98 12.65 22.73 -5.94
CA GLY A 98 13.93 22.61 -5.24
C GLY A 98 14.30 23.91 -4.54
N ALA A 99 15.04 23.85 -3.43
CA ALA A 99 15.39 25.05 -2.64
C ALA A 99 16.00 26.19 -3.49
N ALA A 100 16.71 25.85 -4.57
CA ALA A 100 17.34 26.79 -5.50
C ALA A 100 16.37 27.55 -6.42
N GLU A 101 15.18 26.99 -6.72
CA GLU A 101 14.21 27.61 -7.63
C GLU A 101 13.28 28.60 -6.91
N ARG A 102 13.27 28.57 -5.57
CA ARG A 102 12.42 29.38 -4.70
C ARG A 102 12.79 30.86 -4.64
N GLU A 103 14.04 31.19 -4.98
CA GLU A 103 14.54 32.58 -4.94
C GLU A 103 14.08 33.41 -6.15
N ALA A 104 13.64 32.76 -7.24
CA ALA A 104 13.29 33.43 -8.49
C ALA A 104 11.80 33.81 -8.62
N GLU A 105 10.89 33.19 -7.86
CA GLU A 105 9.44 33.37 -8.02
C GLU A 105 8.82 34.19 -6.86
N GLY A 106 8.50 35.45 -7.15
CA GLY A 106 7.76 36.34 -6.25
C GLY A 106 6.38 35.78 -5.85
N ARG A 107 5.87 36.24 -4.70
CA ARG A 107 4.60 35.77 -4.11
C ARG A 107 3.43 35.95 -5.08
N ARG A 108 2.92 34.86 -5.65
CA ARG A 108 1.58 34.80 -6.24
C ARG A 108 0.62 34.22 -5.21
N THR A 109 -0.32 35.06 -4.75
CA THR A 109 -1.46 34.65 -3.92
C THR A 109 -2.56 34.10 -4.83
N GLY A 110 -2.75 32.77 -4.81
CA GLY A 110 -3.86 32.08 -5.46
C GLY A 110 -4.81 31.49 -4.42
N GLU A 111 -6.09 31.45 -4.76
CA GLU A 111 -7.27 31.14 -3.92
C GLU A 111 -7.09 29.95 -2.94
N GLY A 112 -7.61 30.15 -1.72
CA GLY A 112 -7.46 29.23 -0.59
C GLY A 112 -8.07 27.85 -0.86
N GLY A 113 -7.20 26.88 -1.14
CA GLY A 113 -7.55 25.46 -1.23
C GLY A 113 -6.61 24.61 -0.38
N CYS A 114 -7.15 23.57 0.25
CA CYS A 114 -6.36 22.53 0.93
C CYS A 114 -6.10 21.38 -0.05
N VAL A 115 -4.89 20.84 -0.04
CA VAL A 115 -4.46 19.67 -0.83
C VAL A 115 -3.74 18.68 0.08
N ALA A 116 -3.72 17.41 -0.32
CA ALA A 116 -2.84 16.42 0.28
C ALA A 116 -1.49 16.40 -0.47
N VAL A 117 -0.39 16.32 0.28
CA VAL A 117 0.98 16.08 -0.20
C VAL A 117 1.41 14.72 0.32
N LEU A 118 1.89 13.86 -0.57
CA LEU A 118 2.36 12.52 -0.25
C LEU A 118 3.89 12.54 -0.14
N ILE A 119 4.45 11.89 0.87
CA ILE A 119 5.91 11.86 1.11
C ILE A 119 6.39 10.43 1.40
N ASP A 120 7.71 10.22 1.33
CA ASP A 120 8.38 8.96 1.65
C ASP A 120 7.82 7.74 0.89
N PRO A 121 7.81 7.78 -0.47
CA PRO A 121 7.25 6.69 -1.24
C PRO A 121 8.14 5.45 -1.24
N ALA A 122 7.49 4.29 -1.30
CA ALA A 122 8.07 3.01 -1.70
C ALA A 122 7.49 2.61 -3.07
N SER A 123 7.65 3.49 -4.07
CA SER A 123 6.94 3.42 -5.35
C SER A 123 7.17 2.12 -6.11
N GLN A 124 6.08 1.59 -6.68
CA GLN A 124 6.09 0.30 -7.37
C GLN A 124 4.82 0.09 -8.20
N GLY A 125 4.88 -0.86 -9.13
CA GLY A 125 3.68 -1.40 -9.78
C GLY A 125 2.89 -2.31 -8.83
N GLY A 126 1.56 -2.19 -8.82
CA GLY A 126 0.68 -3.10 -8.10
C GLY A 126 -0.81 -2.84 -8.34
N HIS A 127 -1.67 -3.35 -7.46
CA HIS A 127 -3.11 -3.06 -7.53
C HIS A 127 -3.45 -1.77 -6.77
N ALA A 128 -4.21 -0.87 -7.40
CA ALA A 128 -4.50 0.46 -6.87
C ALA A 128 -5.20 0.44 -5.50
N GLU A 129 -6.01 -0.59 -5.21
CA GLU A 129 -6.62 -0.79 -3.88
C GLU A 129 -5.58 -0.87 -2.75
N SER A 130 -4.32 -1.20 -3.05
CA SER A 130 -3.27 -1.31 -2.05
C SER A 130 -3.00 0.00 -1.33
N ASP A 131 -2.80 1.10 -2.06
CA ASP A 131 -2.55 2.42 -1.45
C ASP A 131 -3.76 2.90 -0.63
N LEU A 132 -4.97 2.66 -1.14
CA LEU A 132 -6.21 2.98 -0.43
C LEU A 132 -6.32 2.20 0.89
N ALA A 133 -5.97 0.92 0.88
CA ALA A 133 -5.99 0.10 2.07
C ALA A 133 -4.94 0.55 3.11
N GLN A 134 -3.78 1.03 2.66
CA GLN A 134 -2.70 1.47 3.54
C GLN A 134 -3.08 2.69 4.42
N LEU A 135 -3.96 3.57 3.92
CA LEU A 135 -4.50 4.69 4.69
C LEU A 135 -5.15 4.26 6.01
N THR A 136 -5.59 3.01 6.09
CA THR A 136 -6.36 2.50 7.23
C THR A 136 -5.58 1.57 8.15
N VAL A 137 -4.31 1.29 7.87
CA VAL A 137 -3.44 0.48 8.75
C VAL A 137 -3.25 1.17 10.11
N PHE A 138 -3.04 2.49 10.10
CA PHE A 138 -2.86 3.32 11.30
C PHE A 138 -3.97 4.37 11.49
N GLY A 139 -4.98 4.35 10.63
CA GLY A 139 -6.07 5.32 10.61
C GLY A 139 -5.65 6.68 10.03
N ALA A 140 -6.21 7.03 8.88
CA ALA A 140 -6.11 8.36 8.29
C ALA A 140 -7.37 9.17 8.57
N PRO A 141 -7.26 10.50 8.73
CA PRO A 141 -8.44 11.34 8.80
C PRO A 141 -9.17 11.33 7.44
N PHE A 142 -10.51 11.43 7.50
CA PHE A 142 -11.38 11.55 6.33
C PHE A 142 -11.35 10.36 5.34
N THR A 143 -10.94 9.16 5.77
CA THR A 143 -10.85 7.98 4.90
C THR A 143 -12.12 7.73 4.08
N ASP A 144 -13.31 7.78 4.68
CA ASP A 144 -14.56 7.52 3.96
C ASP A 144 -14.78 8.52 2.82
N ARG A 145 -14.41 9.79 3.02
CA ARG A 145 -14.47 10.82 1.99
C ARG A 145 -13.43 10.58 0.91
N ILE A 146 -12.22 10.15 1.28
CA ILE A 146 -11.15 9.79 0.32
C ILE A 146 -11.62 8.64 -0.56
N TYR A 147 -12.17 7.58 0.04
CA TYR A 147 -12.71 6.44 -0.70
C TYR A 147 -13.85 6.83 -1.62
N ALA A 148 -14.83 7.61 -1.14
CA ALA A 148 -15.94 8.05 -1.97
C ALA A 148 -15.47 8.90 -3.17
N ALA A 149 -14.55 9.85 -2.95
CA ALA A 149 -14.02 10.69 -4.02
C ALA A 149 -13.14 9.92 -5.00
N TYR A 150 -12.37 8.93 -4.52
CA TYR A 150 -11.59 8.04 -5.38
C TYR A 150 -12.52 7.20 -6.27
N ASP A 151 -13.54 6.58 -5.67
CA ASP A 151 -14.52 5.74 -6.37
C ASP A 151 -15.35 6.53 -7.40
N GLU A 152 -15.68 7.79 -7.10
CA GLU A 152 -16.31 8.70 -8.07
C GLU A 152 -15.41 8.96 -9.29
N ALA A 153 -14.12 9.22 -9.07
CA ALA A 153 -13.18 9.57 -10.13
C ALA A 153 -12.66 8.35 -10.92
N SER A 154 -12.50 7.22 -10.23
CA SER A 154 -11.96 5.98 -10.75
C SER A 154 -12.64 4.80 -10.03
N PRO A 155 -13.82 4.39 -10.50
CA PRO A 155 -14.63 3.35 -9.84
C PRO A 155 -13.83 2.11 -9.48
N LEU A 156 -13.97 1.71 -8.22
CA LEU A 156 -13.39 0.50 -7.66
C LEU A 156 -14.26 -0.70 -8.03
N ALA A 157 -13.63 -1.87 -8.17
CA ALA A 157 -14.35 -3.08 -8.52
C ALA A 157 -15.28 -3.54 -7.39
N ASP A 158 -16.36 -4.24 -7.75
CA ASP A 158 -17.27 -4.85 -6.78
C ASP A 158 -16.50 -5.67 -5.73
N GLY A 159 -16.94 -5.58 -4.48
CA GLY A 159 -16.30 -6.29 -3.37
C GLY A 159 -14.98 -5.69 -2.86
N TRP A 160 -14.61 -4.46 -3.27
CA TRP A 160 -13.35 -3.84 -2.84
C TRP A 160 -13.26 -3.65 -1.32
N ARG A 161 -14.38 -3.41 -0.64
CA ARG A 161 -14.42 -3.21 0.82
C ARG A 161 -13.98 -4.46 1.56
N GLU A 162 -14.35 -5.62 1.04
CA GLU A 162 -13.99 -6.94 1.53
C GLU A 162 -12.51 -7.24 1.31
N ARG A 163 -11.89 -6.64 0.28
CA ARG A 163 -10.45 -6.76 -0.03
C ARG A 163 -9.56 -5.77 0.72
N VAL A 164 -10.10 -4.73 1.36
CA VAL A 164 -9.29 -3.75 2.11
C VAL A 164 -8.36 -4.44 3.12
N GLY A 165 -8.88 -5.39 3.91
CA GLY A 165 -8.06 -6.14 4.88
C GLY A 165 -6.94 -6.95 4.21
N LEU A 166 -7.23 -7.58 3.07
CA LEU A 166 -6.25 -8.32 2.28
C LEU A 166 -5.10 -7.40 1.86
N HIS A 167 -5.40 -6.23 1.30
CA HIS A 167 -4.41 -5.29 0.81
C HIS A 167 -3.54 -4.67 1.92
N ARG A 168 -4.05 -4.55 3.16
CA ARG A 168 -3.28 -4.11 4.33
C ARG A 168 -2.15 -5.07 4.72
N LEU A 169 -2.29 -6.36 4.40
CA LEU A 169 -1.37 -7.39 4.88
C LEU A 169 0.08 -7.12 4.49
N HIS A 170 0.34 -6.52 3.33
CA HIS A 170 1.69 -6.12 2.91
C HIS A 170 2.37 -5.21 3.94
N ILE A 171 1.73 -4.12 4.36
CA ILE A 171 2.33 -3.22 5.36
C ILE A 171 2.42 -3.91 6.72
N LEU A 172 1.40 -4.69 7.10
CA LEU A 172 1.40 -5.40 8.37
C LEU A 172 2.55 -6.42 8.46
N ILE A 173 2.82 -7.19 7.41
CA ILE A 173 3.90 -8.17 7.42
C ILE A 173 5.28 -7.53 7.33
N VAL A 174 5.43 -6.41 6.62
CA VAL A 174 6.64 -5.58 6.67
C VAL A 174 6.90 -5.12 8.11
N HIS A 175 5.87 -4.65 8.82
CA HIS A 175 6.00 -4.25 10.22
C HIS A 175 6.28 -5.43 11.15
N ALA A 176 5.70 -6.60 10.88
CA ALA A 176 6.02 -7.83 11.61
C ALA A 176 7.49 -8.22 11.41
N ALA A 177 8.03 -8.13 10.19
CA ALA A 177 9.43 -8.42 9.91
C ALA A 177 10.39 -7.42 10.55
N LEU A 178 10.05 -6.12 10.56
CA LEU A 178 10.94 -5.05 11.04
C LEU A 178 10.88 -4.81 12.56
N PHE A 179 9.68 -4.85 13.14
CA PHE A 179 9.43 -4.43 14.52
C PHE A 179 8.88 -5.56 15.39
N GLY A 180 8.40 -6.64 14.77
CA GLY A 180 7.88 -7.81 15.46
C GLY A 180 6.67 -7.53 16.36
N GLY A 181 6.59 -8.25 17.48
CA GLY A 181 5.61 -7.99 18.53
C GLY A 181 4.15 -8.14 18.07
N ALA A 182 3.32 -7.13 18.35
CA ALA A 182 1.89 -7.17 18.07
C ALA A 182 1.54 -7.22 16.58
N TYR A 183 2.43 -6.73 15.71
CA TYR A 183 2.23 -6.71 14.26
C TYR A 183 2.10 -8.11 13.70
N GLY A 184 2.92 -9.07 14.13
CA GLY A 184 2.81 -10.46 13.67
C GLY A 184 1.46 -11.10 14.01
N ARG A 185 0.97 -10.89 15.23
CA ARG A 185 -0.39 -11.37 15.63
C ARG A 185 -1.50 -10.71 14.82
N GLN A 186 -1.36 -9.40 14.52
CA GLN A 186 -2.32 -8.69 13.68
C GLN A 186 -2.32 -9.22 12.24
N THR A 187 -1.15 -9.41 11.64
CA THR A 187 -1.00 -10.00 10.30
C THR A 187 -1.69 -11.36 10.21
N VAL A 188 -1.44 -12.26 11.16
CA VAL A 188 -2.04 -13.60 11.15
C VAL A 188 -3.56 -13.53 11.34
N ARG A 189 -4.05 -12.67 12.24
CA ARG A 189 -5.49 -12.49 12.47
C ARG A 189 -6.20 -11.99 11.20
N GLU A 190 -5.65 -10.97 10.55
CA GLU A 190 -6.24 -10.43 9.32
C GLU A 190 -6.15 -11.44 8.17
N ALA A 191 -5.01 -12.13 8.01
CA ALA A 191 -4.84 -13.15 6.97
C ALA A 191 -5.78 -14.35 7.16
N SER A 192 -6.15 -14.68 8.40
CA SER A 192 -7.07 -15.79 8.70
C SER A 192 -8.47 -15.60 8.08
N ALA A 193 -8.89 -14.36 7.79
CA ALA A 193 -10.15 -14.09 7.10
C ALA A 193 -10.12 -14.50 5.61
N TYR A 194 -8.92 -14.71 5.05
CA TYR A 194 -8.68 -14.95 3.63
C TYR A 194 -7.99 -16.31 3.34
N ALA A 195 -7.57 -17.05 4.37
CA ALA A 195 -6.79 -18.30 4.27
C ALA A 195 -7.64 -19.59 4.24
#